data_AF-A0A1H9I671-F1
#
_entry.id   AF-A0A1H9I671-F1
#
_cell.length_a   1.000
_cell.length_b   1.000
_cell.length_c   1.000
_cell.angle_alpha   90.00
_cell.angle_beta   90.00
_cell.angle_gamma   90.00
#
_symmetry.space_group_name_H-M   'P 1'
#
loop_
_entity.id
_entity.type
_entity.pdbx_description
1 polymer ?
#
loop_
_entity_poly.entity_id
_entity_poly.type
_entity_poly.pdbx_seq_one_letter_code
_entity_poly.pdbx_strand_id
1 'polypeptide(L)'
;MTQSTPQYQTVSPEQVTTWFKAGRTNQFPIGAGATIKYGDKQIAVFYFSRQDRWYACQNLCPHKLENVLGRGLIGEQDGIPKVACPLHKKTFSLTTGENLNGECPPVAVYPVKVEDDYVYVGFAD
;
A
#
# COMPACT_ATOMS: atom_id res chain seq x y z
N MET A 1 -9.08 22.10 17.31
CA MET A 1 -9.91 21.18 16.51
C MET A 1 -9.36 21.16 15.09
N THR A 2 -8.28 20.42 14.86
CA THR A 2 -7.73 20.25 13.51
C THR A 2 -8.47 19.11 12.85
N GLN A 3 -9.47 19.42 12.03
CA GLN A 3 -10.04 18.48 11.08
C GLN A 3 -8.96 18.21 10.03
N SER A 4 -8.02 17.31 10.33
CA SER A 4 -7.11 16.77 9.34
C SER A 4 -7.92 15.82 8.48
N THR A 5 -8.29 16.24 7.27
CA THR A 5 -8.65 15.31 6.20
C THR A 5 -7.62 14.18 6.24
N PRO A 6 -8.01 12.90 6.33
CA PRO A 6 -7.02 11.85 6.34
C PRO A 6 -6.25 11.99 5.03
N GLN A 7 -4.94 12.25 5.13
CA GLN A 7 -4.04 12.41 3.99
C GLN A 7 -4.15 11.23 3.00
N TYR A 8 -4.67 10.09 3.46
CA TYR A 8 -4.82 8.87 2.72
C TYR A 8 -6.29 8.42 2.75
N GLN A 9 -6.82 8.08 1.57
CA GLN A 9 -8.15 7.50 1.40
C GLN A 9 -8.02 6.33 0.42
N THR A 10 -8.70 5.23 0.73
CA THR A 10 -8.77 4.08 -0.17
C THR A 10 -9.43 4.48 -1.47
N VAL A 11 -8.86 4.03 -2.59
CA VAL A 11 -9.39 4.24 -3.93
C VAL A 11 -9.83 2.90 -4.49
N SER A 12 -11.07 2.80 -4.96
CA SER A 12 -11.50 1.64 -5.74
C SER A 12 -11.18 1.83 -7.23
N PRO A 13 -11.03 0.74 -8.03
CA PRO A 13 -10.66 0.85 -9.45
C PRO A 13 -11.59 1.76 -10.27
N GLU A 14 -12.88 1.78 -9.97
CA GLU A 14 -13.88 2.62 -10.64
C GLU A 14 -13.80 4.11 -10.27
N GLN A 15 -13.10 4.45 -9.19
CA GLN A 15 -12.87 5.83 -8.75
C GLN A 15 -11.58 6.43 -9.29
N VAL A 16 -10.75 5.64 -9.99
CA VAL A 16 -9.44 6.11 -10.47
C VAL A 16 -9.61 7.14 -11.58
N THR A 17 -9.16 8.37 -11.31
CA THR A 17 -9.07 9.48 -12.27
C THR A 17 -7.66 9.60 -12.85
N THR A 18 -6.64 9.22 -12.08
CA THR A 18 -5.23 9.36 -12.46
C THR A 18 -4.47 8.04 -12.28
N TRP A 19 -3.79 7.59 -13.34
CA TRP A 19 -2.82 6.49 -13.28
C TRP A 19 -1.39 7.04 -13.23
N PHE A 20 -0.79 7.02 -12.05
CA PHE A 20 0.58 7.48 -11.84
C PHE A 20 1.59 6.39 -12.20
N LYS A 21 2.54 6.72 -13.10
CA LYS A 21 3.62 5.82 -13.52
C LYS A 21 4.67 5.71 -12.42
N ALA A 22 4.60 4.66 -11.61
CA ALA A 22 5.38 4.48 -10.39
C ALA A 22 6.84 4.09 -10.66
N GLY A 23 7.08 3.24 -11.66
CA GLY A 23 8.41 2.73 -12.00
C GLY A 23 8.34 1.46 -12.83
N ARG A 24 9.49 0.94 -13.25
CA ARG A 24 9.56 -0.37 -13.92
C ARG A 24 9.38 -1.51 -12.93
N THR A 25 8.79 -2.62 -13.36
CA THR A 25 8.58 -3.82 -12.53
C THR A 25 9.87 -4.29 -11.84
N ASN A 26 11.01 -4.24 -12.54
CA ASN A 26 12.31 -4.65 -12.01
C ASN A 26 12.94 -3.70 -10.97
N GLN A 27 12.36 -2.52 -10.75
CA GLN A 27 12.79 -1.59 -9.70
C GLN A 27 12.13 -1.88 -8.35
N PHE A 28 11.10 -2.74 -8.33
CA PHE A 28 10.43 -3.16 -7.12
C PHE A 28 11.02 -4.50 -6.65
N PRO A 29 11.43 -4.61 -5.38
CA PRO A 29 11.99 -5.85 -4.86
C PRO A 29 10.91 -6.94 -4.74
N ILE A 30 11.30 -8.19 -4.99
CA ILE A 30 10.45 -9.35 -4.72
C ILE A 30 10.45 -9.62 -3.22
N GLY A 31 9.28 -9.76 -2.60
CA GLY A 31 9.15 -10.11 -1.18
C GLY A 31 9.34 -8.94 -0.19
N ALA A 32 9.57 -7.73 -0.69
CA ALA A 32 9.62 -6.50 0.09
C ALA A 32 8.82 -5.39 -0.62
N GLY A 33 8.60 -4.27 0.06
CA GLY A 33 7.98 -3.09 -0.55
C GLY A 33 9.01 -2.14 -1.15
N ALA A 34 8.53 -1.30 -2.08
CA ALA A 34 9.20 -0.05 -2.43
C ALA A 34 8.27 1.13 -2.10
N THR A 35 8.84 2.29 -1.83
CA THR A 35 8.06 3.50 -1.57
C THR A 35 8.16 4.45 -2.75
N ILE A 36 7.01 4.90 -3.23
CA ILE A 36 6.91 6.00 -4.21
C ILE A 36 6.35 7.26 -3.54
N LYS A 37 6.60 8.40 -4.17
CA LYS A 37 6.03 9.70 -3.77
C LYS A 37 5.02 10.16 -4.81
N TYR A 38 3.82 10.51 -4.36
CA TYR A 38 2.76 11.10 -5.19
C TYR A 38 2.24 12.38 -4.52
N GLY A 39 2.58 13.54 -5.08
CA GLY A 39 2.39 14.83 -4.38
C GLY A 39 3.05 14.78 -3.00
N ASP A 40 2.27 15.02 -1.95
CA ASP A 40 2.72 14.91 -0.55
C ASP A 40 2.48 13.53 0.08
N LYS A 41 1.94 12.56 -0.66
CA LYS A 41 1.66 11.20 -0.18
C LYS A 41 2.88 10.29 -0.42
N GLN A 42 3.15 9.41 0.53
CA GLN A 42 4.08 8.30 0.34
C GLN A 42 3.27 7.01 0.24
N ILE A 43 3.46 6.26 -0.84
CA ILE A 43 2.74 5.02 -1.12
C ILE A 43 3.73 3.86 -1.11
N ALA A 44 3.43 2.84 -0.34
CA ALA A 44 4.14 1.57 -0.34
C ALA A 44 3.54 0.66 -1.41
N VAL A 45 4.38 0.15 -2.30
CA VAL A 45 4.00 -0.72 -3.42
C VAL A 45 4.69 -2.06 -3.24
N PHE A 46 3.95 -3.13 -3.43
CA PHE A 46 4.39 -4.50 -3.18
C PHE A 46 4.09 -5.38 -4.37
N TYR A 47 5.04 -6.23 -4.73
CA TYR A 47 4.81 -7.34 -5.64
C TYR A 47 4.73 -8.64 -4.85
N PHE A 48 3.55 -9.26 -4.84
CA PHE A 48 3.31 -10.53 -4.18
C PHE A 48 3.43 -11.69 -5.17
N SER A 49 4.66 -12.14 -5.40
CA SER A 49 5.02 -13.14 -6.42
C SER A 49 4.27 -14.47 -6.30
N ARG A 50 3.86 -14.87 -5.08
CA ARG A 50 3.09 -16.11 -4.86
C ARG A 50 1.69 -16.09 -5.52
N GLN A 51 1.15 -14.91 -5.76
CA GLN A 51 -0.16 -14.71 -6.37
C GLN A 51 -0.06 -13.97 -7.72
N ASP A 52 1.17 -13.69 -8.18
CA ASP A 52 1.46 -12.84 -9.33
C ASP A 52 0.64 -11.53 -9.33
N ARG A 53 0.59 -10.87 -8.16
CA ARG A 53 -0.29 -9.72 -7.94
C ARG A 53 0.42 -8.56 -7.27
N TRP A 54 0.04 -7.36 -7.70
CA TRP A 54 0.58 -6.10 -7.19
C TRP A 54 -0.42 -5.43 -6.24
N TYR A 55 0.12 -4.80 -5.20
CA TYR A 55 -0.66 -4.09 -4.18
C TYR A 55 -0.01 -2.76 -3.84
N ALA A 56 -0.82 -1.80 -3.45
CA ALA A 56 -0.34 -0.52 -2.93
C ALA A 56 -1.17 -0.06 -1.74
N CYS A 57 -0.51 0.52 -0.75
CA CYS A 57 -1.15 1.17 0.39
C CYS A 57 -0.37 2.41 0.82
N GLN A 58 -0.93 3.22 1.72
CA GLN A 58 -0.16 4.30 2.34
C GLN A 58 1.12 3.76 3.01
N ASN A 59 2.22 4.50 2.92
CA ASN A 59 3.47 4.14 3.61
C ASN A 59 3.39 4.41 5.12
N LEU A 60 2.51 5.33 5.53
CA LEU A 60 2.31 5.73 6.92
C LEU A 60 1.61 4.61 7.71
N CYS A 61 2.28 4.05 8.70
CA CYS A 61 1.67 3.12 9.64
C CYS A 61 0.77 3.89 10.63
N PRO A 62 -0.54 3.60 10.69
CA PRO A 62 -1.48 4.35 11.53
C PRO A 62 -1.29 4.11 13.03
N HIS A 63 -0.48 3.12 13.44
CA HIS A 63 -0.24 2.83 14.85
C HIS A 63 0.56 3.92 15.57
N LYS A 64 1.63 4.43 14.94
CA LYS A 64 2.53 5.45 15.51
C LYS A 64 2.82 6.60 14.54
N LEU A 65 2.12 6.65 13.41
CA LEU A 65 2.24 7.69 12.39
C LEU A 65 3.66 7.80 11.81
N GLU A 66 4.25 6.64 11.46
CA GLU A 66 5.59 6.54 10.89
C GLU A 66 5.55 5.96 9.47
N ASN A 67 6.32 6.55 8.55
CA ASN A 67 6.40 6.15 7.14
C ASN A 67 7.27 4.91 6.93
N VAL A 68 6.79 3.74 7.34
CA VAL A 68 7.58 2.50 7.43
C VAL A 68 6.97 1.28 6.74
N LEU A 69 5.74 1.34 6.22
CA LEU A 69 5.07 0.16 5.66
C LEU A 69 5.73 -0.36 4.39
N GLY A 70 6.37 0.50 3.58
CA GLY A 70 7.18 0.08 2.42
C GLY A 70 8.39 -0.77 2.81
N ARG A 71 8.78 -0.79 4.08
CA ARG A 71 9.81 -1.69 4.63
C ARG A 71 9.21 -2.89 5.37
N GLY A 72 7.90 -3.06 5.30
CA GLY A 72 7.18 -4.14 5.96
C GLY A 72 7.39 -5.48 5.25
N LEU A 73 7.22 -6.54 6.03
CA LEU A 73 7.25 -7.90 5.51
C LEU A 73 5.87 -8.24 4.95
N ILE A 74 5.80 -8.62 3.66
CA ILE A 74 4.56 -9.10 3.07
C ILE A 74 4.40 -10.60 3.28
N GLY A 75 3.14 -11.04 3.31
CA GLY A 75 2.81 -12.45 3.44
C GLY A 75 1.32 -12.67 3.41
N GLU A 76 0.87 -13.74 4.04
CA GLU A 76 -0.52 -14.13 4.09
C GLU A 76 -0.93 -14.42 5.55
N GLN A 77 -2.19 -14.17 5.87
CA GLN A 77 -2.84 -14.61 7.11
C GLN A 77 -4.24 -15.08 6.75
N ASP A 78 -4.52 -16.37 6.95
CA ASP A 78 -5.82 -16.97 6.65
C ASP A 78 -6.29 -16.72 5.19
N GLY A 79 -5.36 -16.81 4.24
CA GLY A 79 -5.64 -16.52 2.82
C GLY A 79 -5.62 -15.03 2.44
N ILE A 80 -5.48 -14.12 3.40
CA ILE A 80 -5.50 -12.67 3.18
C ILE A 80 -4.08 -12.15 2.96
N PRO A 81 -3.75 -11.57 1.78
CA PRO A 81 -2.50 -10.86 1.55
C PRO A 81 -2.33 -9.72 2.55
N LYS A 82 -1.17 -9.62 3.19
CA LYS A 82 -0.91 -8.63 4.23
C LYS A 82 0.49 -8.05 4.18
N VAL A 83 0.66 -6.90 4.80
CA VAL A 83 1.94 -6.31 5.18
C VAL A 83 2.03 -6.18 6.70
N ALA A 84 3.15 -6.63 7.28
CA ALA A 84 3.48 -6.43 8.69
C ALA A 84 4.37 -5.19 8.86
N CYS A 85 3.93 -4.23 9.69
CA CYS A 85 4.74 -3.09 10.07
C CYS A 85 6.08 -3.56 10.69
N PRO A 86 7.23 -3.11 10.17
CA PRO A 86 8.52 -3.64 10.61
C PRO A 86 8.83 -3.28 12.07
N LEU A 87 8.31 -2.16 12.56
CA LEU A 87 8.56 -1.66 13.92
C LEU A 87 7.65 -2.31 14.96
N HIS A 88 6.34 -2.40 14.68
CA HIS A 88 5.33 -2.72 15.69
C HIS A 88 4.55 -4.00 15.44
N LYS A 89 4.86 -4.70 14.34
CA LYS A 89 4.27 -6.00 13.96
C LYS A 89 2.75 -5.98 13.76
N LYS A 90 2.13 -4.80 13.71
CA LYS A 90 0.75 -4.63 13.25
C LYS A 90 0.65 -5.03 11.79
N THR A 91 -0.32 -5.87 11.48
CA THR A 91 -0.53 -6.43 10.15
C THR A 91 -1.74 -5.80 9.49
N PHE A 92 -1.60 -5.42 8.23
CA PHE A 92 -2.68 -4.79 7.47
C PHE A 92 -2.94 -5.57 6.19
N SER A 93 -4.22 -5.78 5.89
CA SER A 93 -4.68 -6.37 4.63
C SER A 93 -4.21 -5.50 3.46
N LEU A 94 -3.54 -6.09 2.48
CA LEU A 94 -3.17 -5.40 1.23
C LEU A 94 -4.37 -5.27 0.28
N THR A 95 -5.46 -5.98 0.54
CA THR A 95 -6.70 -5.94 -0.26
C THR A 95 -7.69 -4.91 0.28
N THR A 96 -7.91 -4.89 1.59
CA THR A 96 -8.95 -4.06 2.25
C THR A 96 -8.38 -2.93 3.09
N GLY A 97 -7.09 -3.01 3.46
CA GLY A 97 -6.45 -2.06 4.37
C GLY A 97 -6.68 -2.34 5.86
N GLU A 98 -7.59 -3.26 6.20
CA GLU A 98 -7.96 -3.54 7.59
C GLU A 98 -6.80 -4.07 8.42
N ASN A 99 -6.76 -3.69 9.70
CA ASN A 99 -5.84 -4.29 10.64
C ASN A 99 -6.27 -5.71 11.00
N LEU A 100 -5.36 -6.68 10.86
CA LEU A 100 -5.67 -8.11 11.02
C LEU A 100 -5.32 -8.67 12.41
N ASN A 101 -4.73 -7.85 13.31
CA ASN A 101 -4.19 -8.34 14.57
C ASN A 101 -4.31 -7.35 15.74
N GLY A 102 -5.39 -6.57 15.76
CA GLY A 102 -5.75 -5.71 16.89
C GLY A 102 -6.52 -4.47 16.47
N GLU A 103 -6.42 -3.45 17.32
CA GLU A 103 -7.20 -2.22 17.21
C GLU A 103 -6.30 -1.11 16.66
N CYS A 104 -6.14 -1.09 15.34
CA CYS A 104 -5.43 -0.02 14.64
C CYS A 104 -6.31 0.45 13.47
N PRO A 105 -6.39 1.76 13.18
CA PRO A 105 -7.11 2.23 12.01
C PRO A 105 -6.62 1.52 10.73
N PRO A 106 -7.51 1.33 9.74
CA PRO A 106 -7.10 0.74 8.46
C PRO A 106 -6.12 1.65 7.73
N VAL A 107 -5.34 1.04 6.83
CA VAL A 107 -4.51 1.77 5.88
C VAL A 107 -5.30 1.99 4.59
N ALA A 108 -5.13 3.14 3.95
CA ALA A 108 -5.65 3.33 2.60
C ALA A 108 -4.96 2.38 1.62
N VAL A 109 -5.75 1.76 0.73
CA VAL A 109 -5.24 0.93 -0.38
C VAL A 109 -5.53 1.60 -1.73
N TYR A 110 -4.68 1.31 -2.71
CA TYR A 110 -4.73 1.94 -4.03
C TYR A 110 -4.70 0.88 -5.12
N PRO A 111 -5.48 1.04 -6.22
CA PRO A 111 -5.43 0.14 -7.35
C PRO A 111 -4.05 0.14 -8.00
N VAL A 112 -3.57 -1.02 -8.40
CA VAL A 112 -2.30 -1.17 -9.12
C VAL A 112 -2.55 -1.92 -10.41
N LYS A 113 -1.95 -1.45 -11.49
CA LYS A 113 -1.89 -2.18 -12.77
C LYS A 113 -0.47 -2.19 -13.31
N VAL A 114 -0.20 -3.13 -14.20
CA VAL A 114 1.08 -3.24 -14.90
C VAL A 114 0.82 -3.21 -16.42
N GLU A 115 1.51 -2.32 -17.12
CA GLU A 115 1.44 -2.16 -18.57
C GLU A 115 2.86 -1.93 -19.10
N ASP A 116 3.28 -2.68 -20.12
CA ASP A 116 4.60 -2.56 -20.76
C ASP A 116 5.79 -2.53 -19.78
N ASP A 117 5.82 -3.46 -18.81
CA ASP A 117 6.82 -3.52 -17.73
C ASP A 117 6.85 -2.31 -16.78
N TYR A 118 5.80 -1.48 -16.78
CA TYR A 118 5.65 -0.37 -15.84
C TYR A 118 4.50 -0.61 -14.87
N VAL A 119 4.77 -0.33 -13.61
CA VAL A 119 3.80 -0.35 -12.52
C VAL A 119 3.12 1.01 -12.47
N TYR A 120 1.79 1.01 -12.39
CA TYR A 120 0.96 2.20 -12.25
C TYR A 120 0.11 2.10 -10.98
N VAL A 121 0.02 3.20 -10.24
CA VAL A 121 -0.85 3.31 -9.06
C VAL A 121 -1.99 4.28 -9.36
N GLY A 122 -3.22 3.86 -9.05
CA GLY A 122 -4.43 4.61 -9.29
C GLY A 122 -4.77 5.55 -8.13
N PHE A 123 -5.08 6.80 -8.46
CA PHE A 123 -5.53 7.83 -7.52
C PHE A 123 -6.87 8.42 -7.98
N ALA A 124 -7.65 8.93 -7.02
CA ALA A 124 -8.96 9.56 -7.22
C ALA A 124 -8.92 11.07 -6.96
N ASP A 125 -7.76 11.68 -7.20
CA ASP A 125 -7.51 13.10 -6.99
C ASP A 125 -8.19 14.00 -8.02
#